data_AF-A0A397V6W3-F1
#
_entry.id   AF-A0A397V6W3-F1
#
_cell.length_a   1.000
_cell.length_b   1.000
_cell.length_c   1.000
_cell.angle_alpha   90.00
_cell.angle_beta   90.00
_cell.angle_gamma   90.00
#
_symmetry.space_group_name_H-M   'P 1'
#
loop_
_entity.id
_entity.type
_entity.pdbx_description
1 polymer ?
#
loop_
_entity_poly.entity_id
_entity_poly.type
_entity_poly.pdbx_seq_one_letter_code
_entity_poly.pdbx_strand_id
1 'polypeptide(L)'
;MVKELIGSEGISVTQGDVHKRQRKVMNPLFTFANVKEMLPIFVQASHHLKDIWIKQIGNKKEERITITDLIPKITLDIIGLAGFNYEFNSTTSDSELSRAYHALVGQNISPLYIILFGLFPFLRNIPSSFTNKYWDSIKTVNNISEKLITEHKNATIRGNNFLSLIVNTNEKLPVDEQLTHNELHSQVDMKQIVPL
;
A
#
# COMPACT_ATOMS: atom_id res chain seq x y z
N MET A 1 -8.00 9.44 17.53
CA MET A 1 -9.29 9.41 16.82
C MET A 1 -9.15 9.44 15.29
N VAL A 2 -8.63 10.50 14.64
CA VAL A 2 -8.21 10.41 13.21
C VAL A 2 -7.02 9.47 13.04
N LYS A 3 -6.10 9.50 14.01
CA LYS A 3 -4.90 8.66 14.10
C LYS A 3 -5.16 7.13 14.08
N GLU A 4 -6.29 6.65 14.59
CA GLU A 4 -6.60 5.20 14.58
C GLU A 4 -7.18 4.74 13.23
N LEU A 5 -7.73 5.67 12.45
CA LEU A 5 -8.38 5.36 11.18
C LEU A 5 -7.39 5.35 9.99
N ILE A 6 -6.33 6.17 10.06
CA ILE A 6 -5.37 6.41 8.96
C ILE A 6 -3.98 5.81 9.23
N GLY A 7 -3.78 5.20 10.41
CA GLY A 7 -2.45 4.86 10.93
C GLY A 7 -1.87 6.06 11.68
N SER A 8 -1.38 5.87 12.91
CA SER A 8 -1.17 6.99 13.85
C SER A 8 0.17 7.69 13.72
N GLU A 9 1.13 7.07 13.02
CA GLU A 9 2.54 7.45 13.03
C GLU A 9 3.18 7.39 11.63
N GLY A 10 2.36 7.29 10.59
CA GLY A 10 2.79 7.26 9.20
C GLY A 10 3.16 8.62 8.63
N ILE A 11 3.99 8.65 7.58
CA ILE A 11 4.39 9.89 6.91
C ILE A 11 3.19 10.66 6.33
N SER A 12 2.11 9.97 5.94
CA SER A 12 0.93 10.61 5.35
C SER A 12 0.10 11.41 6.35
N VAL A 13 0.30 11.20 7.66
CA VAL A 13 -0.53 11.82 8.71
C VAL A 13 0.27 12.66 9.72
N THR A 14 1.59 12.52 9.74
CA THR A 14 2.45 13.27 10.66
C THR A 14 2.72 14.67 10.12
N GLN A 15 3.08 15.61 11.00
CA GLN A 15 3.37 17.00 10.65
C GLN A 15 4.60 17.50 11.41
N GLY A 16 5.09 18.69 11.02
CA GLY A 16 6.21 19.36 11.69
C GLY A 16 7.51 18.55 11.66
N ASP A 17 8.24 18.56 12.77
CA ASP A 17 9.55 17.91 12.88
C ASP A 17 9.48 16.39 12.72
N VAL A 18 8.39 15.76 13.17
CA VAL A 18 8.16 14.31 12.98
C VAL A 18 8.09 14.00 11.48
N HIS A 19 7.27 14.72 10.73
CA HIS A 19 7.17 14.54 9.28
C HIS A 19 8.50 14.80 8.57
N LYS A 20 9.23 15.85 8.98
CA LYS A 20 10.55 16.17 8.44
C LYS A 20 11.55 15.03 8.68
N ARG A 21 11.57 14.47 9.89
CA ARG A 21 12.40 13.31 10.25
C ARG A 21 12.02 12.08 9.44
N GLN A 22 10.74 11.74 9.35
CA GLN A 22 10.27 10.60 8.56
C GLN A 22 10.63 10.75 7.07
N ARG A 23 10.48 11.96 6.49
CA ARG A 23 10.93 12.25 5.13
C ARG A 23 12.43 12.09 4.93
N LYS A 24 13.25 12.43 5.94
CA LYS A 24 14.70 12.24 5.89
C LYS A 24 15.05 10.76 5.72
N VAL A 25 14.31 9.86 6.38
CA VAL A 25 14.49 8.40 6.25
C VAL A 25 13.95 7.87 4.92
N MET A 26 12.82 8.39 4.44
CA MET A 26 12.10 7.88 3.26
C MET A 26 12.68 8.36 1.93
N ASN A 27 13.12 9.63 1.82
CA ASN A 27 13.57 10.20 0.54
C ASN A 27 14.71 9.41 -0.14
N PRO A 28 15.72 8.87 0.58
CA PRO A 28 16.79 8.08 -0.04
C PRO A 28 16.28 6.83 -0.79
N LEU A 29 15.14 6.28 -0.38
CA LEU A 29 14.53 5.10 -1.00
C LEU A 29 14.07 5.38 -2.44
N PHE A 30 13.74 6.64 -2.75
CA PHE A 30 13.26 7.10 -4.04
C PHE A 30 14.32 7.83 -4.87
N THR A 31 15.60 7.56 -4.61
CA THR A 31 16.69 8.06 -5.48
C THR A 31 16.61 7.42 -6.87
N PHE A 32 17.16 8.11 -7.87
CA PHE A 32 17.19 7.58 -9.24
C PHE A 32 17.83 6.18 -9.33
N ALA A 33 18.88 5.92 -8.55
CA ALA A 33 19.53 4.62 -8.51
C ALA A 33 18.57 3.51 -8.05
N ASN A 34 17.89 3.72 -6.91
CA ASN A 34 16.95 2.74 -6.36
C ASN A 34 15.71 2.56 -7.25
N VAL A 35 15.18 3.64 -7.83
CA VAL A 35 14.05 3.56 -8.77
C VAL A 35 14.45 2.81 -10.04
N LYS A 36 15.67 3.01 -10.54
CA LYS A 36 16.20 2.29 -11.70
C LYS A 36 16.32 0.79 -11.43
N GLU A 37 16.66 0.37 -10.22
CA GLU A 37 16.67 -1.05 -9.83
C GLU A 37 15.27 -1.68 -9.89
N MET A 38 14.22 -0.89 -9.67
CA MET A 38 12.83 -1.37 -9.76
C MET A 38 12.31 -1.45 -11.21
N LEU A 39 13.00 -0.84 -12.19
CA LEU A 39 12.55 -0.77 -13.59
C LEU A 39 12.15 -2.13 -14.20
N PRO A 40 12.88 -3.25 -13.97
CA PRO A 40 12.48 -4.56 -14.49
C PRO A 40 11.08 -4.98 -14.05
N ILE A 41 10.66 -4.64 -12.82
CA ILE A 41 9.33 -4.93 -12.27
C ILE A 41 8.26 -4.18 -13.07
N PHE A 42 8.48 -2.89 -13.34
CA PHE A 42 7.55 -2.08 -14.15
C PHE A 42 7.46 -2.59 -15.59
N VAL A 43 8.58 -3.00 -16.19
CA VAL A 43 8.61 -3.54 -17.55
C VAL A 43 7.85 -4.86 -17.62
N GLN A 44 8.08 -5.76 -16.65
CA GLN A 44 7.36 -7.03 -16.56
C GLN A 44 5.85 -6.82 -16.38
N ALA A 45 5.46 -5.92 -15.48
CA ALA A 45 4.06 -5.56 -15.25
C ALA A 45 3.40 -4.95 -16.50
N SER A 46 4.14 -4.13 -17.26
CA SER A 46 3.67 -3.54 -18.52
C SER A 46 3.46 -4.60 -19.61
N HIS A 47 4.36 -5.58 -19.71
CA HIS A 47 4.19 -6.72 -20.62
C HIS A 47 2.97 -7.56 -20.24
N HIS A 48 2.80 -7.85 -18.96
CA HIS A 48 1.63 -8.59 -18.45
C HIS A 48 0.32 -7.85 -18.74
N LEU A 49 0.27 -6.53 -18.50
CA LEU A 49 -0.88 -5.68 -18.85
C LEU A 49 -1.19 -5.73 -20.35
N LYS A 50 -0.16 -5.61 -21.20
CA LYS A 50 -0.29 -5.72 -22.66
C LYS A 50 -0.86 -7.09 -23.05
N ASP A 51 -0.39 -8.17 -22.45
CA ASP A 51 -0.87 -9.53 -22.76
C ASP A 51 -2.34 -9.72 -22.36
N ILE A 52 -2.77 -9.13 -21.24
CA ILE A 52 -4.19 -9.10 -20.84
C ILE A 52 -5.03 -8.35 -21.89
N TRP A 53 -4.58 -7.19 -22.35
CA TRP A 53 -5.30 -6.41 -23.36
C TRP A 53 -5.36 -7.11 -24.71
N ILE A 54 -4.25 -7.71 -25.17
CA ILE A 54 -4.23 -8.51 -26.42
C ILE A 54 -5.25 -9.64 -26.33
N LYS A 55 -5.33 -10.33 -25.18
CA LYS A 55 -6.32 -11.38 -24.95
C LYS A 55 -7.76 -10.87 -24.93
N GLN A 56 -8.01 -9.69 -24.35
CA GLN A 56 -9.34 -9.07 -24.33
C GLN A 56 -9.81 -8.61 -25.72
N ILE A 57 -8.91 -8.04 -26.53
CA ILE A 57 -9.17 -7.65 -27.91
C ILE A 57 -9.45 -8.91 -28.76
N GLY A 58 -8.63 -9.96 -28.61
CA GLY A 58 -8.75 -11.18 -29.37
C GLY A 58 -8.71 -10.92 -30.87
N ASN A 59 -9.73 -11.40 -31.60
CA ASN A 59 -9.85 -11.21 -33.06
C ASN A 59 -10.71 -10.00 -33.44
N LYS A 60 -11.07 -9.14 -32.49
CA LYS A 60 -11.94 -7.98 -32.75
C LYS A 60 -11.11 -6.86 -33.39
N LYS A 61 -11.74 -6.10 -34.29
CA LYS A 61 -11.13 -4.90 -34.90
C LYS A 61 -10.98 -3.75 -33.90
N GLU A 62 -11.89 -3.67 -32.94
CA GLU A 62 -11.93 -2.66 -31.89
C GLU A 62 -12.55 -3.27 -30.62
N GLU A 63 -12.06 -2.87 -29.45
CA GLU A 63 -12.56 -3.30 -28.14
C GLU A 63 -12.51 -2.13 -27.16
N ARG A 64 -13.49 -2.04 -26.26
CA ARG A 64 -13.49 -1.04 -25.18
C ARG A 64 -12.94 -1.68 -23.92
N ILE A 65 -11.84 -1.15 -23.43
CA ILE A 65 -11.16 -1.68 -22.24
C ILE A 65 -11.38 -0.74 -21.06
N THR A 66 -12.00 -1.26 -20.00
CA THR A 66 -12.14 -0.55 -18.72
C THR A 66 -10.82 -0.58 -17.96
N ILE A 67 -10.12 0.55 -17.95
CA ILE A 67 -8.80 0.67 -17.29
C ILE A 67 -8.92 0.80 -15.76
N THR A 68 -10.06 1.28 -15.25
CA THR A 68 -10.27 1.56 -13.82
C THR A 68 -10.24 0.31 -12.95
N ASP A 69 -10.48 -0.86 -13.53
CA ASP A 69 -10.45 -2.12 -12.78
C ASP A 69 -9.06 -2.77 -12.82
N LEU A 70 -8.33 -2.61 -13.93
CA LEU A 70 -7.10 -3.34 -14.20
C LEU A 70 -5.85 -2.58 -13.76
N ILE A 71 -5.81 -1.26 -13.93
CA ILE A 71 -4.66 -0.45 -13.53
C ILE A 71 -4.40 -0.54 -12.02
N PRO A 72 -5.40 -0.43 -11.12
CA PRO A 72 -5.15 -0.57 -9.69
C PRO A 72 -4.59 -1.95 -9.30
N LYS A 73 -5.01 -3.02 -9.99
CA LYS A 73 -4.49 -4.39 -9.78
C LYS A 73 -3.02 -4.50 -10.16
N ILE A 74 -2.66 -4.01 -11.34
CA ILE A 74 -1.27 -3.99 -11.80
C ILE A 74 -0.40 -3.13 -10.89
N THR A 75 -0.89 -1.96 -10.46
CA THR A 75 -0.19 -1.10 -9.51
C THR A 75 0.03 -1.81 -8.18
N LEU A 76 -0.96 -2.55 -7.67
CA LEU A 76 -0.82 -3.35 -6.45
C LEU A 76 0.24 -4.44 -6.61
N ASP A 77 0.27 -5.15 -7.75
CA ASP A 77 1.29 -6.16 -8.04
C ASP A 77 2.71 -5.54 -8.08
N ILE A 78 2.87 -4.35 -8.67
CA ILE A 78 4.14 -3.61 -8.68
C ILE A 78 4.56 -3.21 -7.26
N ILE A 79 3.64 -2.63 -6.46
CA ILE A 79 3.92 -2.25 -5.07
C ILE A 79 4.32 -3.48 -4.26
N GLY A 80 3.66 -4.62 -4.50
CA GLY A 80 3.98 -5.86 -3.82
C GLY A 80 5.37 -6.37 -4.10
N LEU A 81 5.76 -6.41 -5.37
CA LEU A 81 7.07 -6.86 -5.79
C LEU A 81 8.17 -5.88 -5.38
N ALA A 82 8.04 -4.60 -5.72
CA ALA A 82 9.05 -3.59 -5.44
C ALA A 82 9.16 -3.25 -3.94
N GLY A 83 8.02 -3.29 -3.24
CA GLY A 83 7.90 -2.96 -1.83
C GLY A 83 8.35 -4.09 -0.93
N PHE A 84 7.79 -5.28 -1.18
CA PHE A 84 7.80 -6.40 -0.23
C PHE A 84 8.36 -7.69 -0.81
N ASN A 85 8.75 -7.71 -2.10
CA ASN A 85 9.08 -8.92 -2.84
C ASN A 85 7.97 -10.00 -2.70
N TYR A 86 6.72 -9.56 -2.78
CA TYR A 86 5.53 -10.39 -2.63
C TYR A 86 4.64 -10.32 -3.87
N GLU A 87 4.26 -11.48 -4.38
CA GLU A 87 3.38 -11.62 -5.54
C GLU A 87 1.91 -11.63 -5.11
N PHE A 88 1.26 -10.47 -5.18
CA PHE A 88 -0.16 -10.33 -4.84
C PHE A 88 -1.08 -11.08 -5.82
N ASN A 89 -0.60 -11.29 -7.05
CA ASN A 89 -1.34 -11.92 -8.14
C ASN A 89 -2.73 -11.30 -8.33
N SER A 90 -2.82 -9.97 -8.22
CA SER A 90 -4.07 -9.20 -8.15
C SER A 90 -4.86 -9.26 -9.46
N THR A 91 -4.17 -9.52 -10.57
CA THR A 91 -4.74 -9.63 -11.92
C THR A 91 -5.22 -11.03 -12.29
N THR A 92 -4.70 -12.07 -11.63
CA THR A 92 -4.97 -13.49 -11.95
C THR A 92 -5.76 -14.20 -10.87
N SER A 93 -5.64 -13.73 -9.62
CA SER A 93 -6.28 -14.31 -8.45
C SER A 93 -7.05 -13.24 -7.67
N ASP A 94 -8.18 -13.65 -7.12
CA ASP A 94 -8.89 -12.86 -6.13
C ASP A 94 -8.28 -13.17 -4.76
N SER A 95 -7.04 -12.77 -4.54
CA SER A 95 -6.37 -12.98 -3.26
C SER A 95 -7.08 -12.20 -2.15
N GLU A 96 -7.01 -12.70 -0.91
CA GLU A 96 -7.64 -12.03 0.24
C GLU A 96 -7.16 -10.58 0.37
N LEU A 97 -5.88 -10.36 0.10
CA LEU A 97 -5.25 -9.05 0.13
C LEU A 97 -5.69 -8.14 -1.01
N SER A 98 -5.78 -8.67 -2.24
CA SER A 98 -6.30 -7.91 -3.39
C SER A 98 -7.73 -7.44 -3.12
N ARG A 99 -8.60 -8.32 -2.60
CA ARG A 99 -9.97 -7.95 -2.19
C ARG A 99 -9.99 -6.88 -1.10
N ALA A 100 -9.21 -7.08 -0.04
CA ALA A 100 -9.14 -6.14 1.08
C ALA A 100 -8.65 -4.76 0.61
N TYR A 101 -7.59 -4.72 -0.20
CA TYR A 101 -7.07 -3.48 -0.74
C TYR A 101 -8.09 -2.76 -1.65
N HIS A 102 -8.74 -3.49 -2.57
CA HIS A 102 -9.79 -2.92 -3.40
C HIS A 102 -10.98 -2.41 -2.59
N ALA A 103 -11.36 -3.11 -1.53
CA ALA A 103 -12.42 -2.68 -0.63
C ALA A 103 -12.07 -1.41 0.16
N LEU A 104 -10.79 -1.05 0.24
CA LEU A 104 -10.36 0.21 0.84
C LEU A 104 -10.22 1.32 -0.20
N VAL A 105 -9.47 1.08 -1.29
CA VAL A 105 -9.11 2.11 -2.29
C VAL A 105 -10.23 2.40 -3.30
N GLY A 106 -11.12 1.44 -3.54
CA GLY A 106 -12.22 1.57 -4.51
C GLY A 106 -13.49 2.22 -3.96
N GLN A 107 -13.45 2.77 -2.74
CA GLN A 107 -14.64 3.34 -2.11
C GLN A 107 -14.82 4.80 -2.53
N ASN A 108 -15.92 5.10 -3.22
CA ASN A 108 -16.39 6.47 -3.38
C ASN A 108 -17.08 6.91 -2.08
N ILE A 109 -16.28 7.36 -1.11
CA ILE A 109 -16.81 7.90 0.13
C ILE A 109 -17.46 9.24 -0.19
N SER A 110 -18.78 9.35 0.03
CA SER A 110 -19.50 10.61 -0.19
C SER A 110 -18.93 11.71 0.71
N PRO A 111 -18.72 12.94 0.21
CA PRO A 111 -18.30 14.07 1.05
C PRO A 111 -19.23 14.30 2.25
N LEU A 112 -20.52 14.02 2.10
CA LEU A 112 -21.50 14.07 3.19
C LEU A 112 -21.22 13.02 4.26
N TYR A 113 -20.76 11.83 3.87
CA TYR A 113 -20.34 10.79 4.81
C TYR A 113 -19.12 11.29 5.61
N ILE A 114 -18.11 11.86 4.95
CA ILE A 114 -16.92 12.40 5.63
C ILE A 114 -17.31 13.48 6.67
N ILE A 115 -18.18 14.42 6.30
CA ILE A 115 -18.64 15.49 7.18
C ILE A 115 -19.45 14.92 8.35
N LEU A 116 -20.41 14.03 8.09
CA LEU A 116 -21.28 13.46 9.11
C LEU A 116 -20.48 12.72 10.19
N PHE A 117 -19.53 11.87 9.78
CA PHE A 117 -18.67 11.12 10.71
C PHE A 117 -17.53 11.95 11.30
N GLY A 118 -17.27 13.15 10.77
CA GLY A 118 -16.39 14.15 11.38
C GLY A 118 -17.07 14.89 12.53
N LEU A 119 -18.33 15.28 12.35
CA LEU A 119 -19.13 15.99 13.35
C LEU A 119 -19.66 15.07 14.46
N PHE A 120 -20.04 13.84 14.10
CA PHE A 120 -20.64 12.87 15.02
C PHE A 120 -19.80 11.58 15.08
N PRO A 121 -18.68 11.57 15.81
CA PRO A 121 -17.74 10.43 15.82
C PRO A 121 -18.35 9.14 16.40
N PHE A 122 -19.38 9.22 17.25
CA PHE A 122 -20.05 8.05 17.80
C PHE A 122 -20.77 7.21 16.74
N LEU A 123 -21.15 7.81 15.59
CA LEU A 123 -21.76 7.06 14.49
C LEU A 123 -20.80 6.01 13.91
N ARG A 124 -19.48 6.17 14.07
CA ARG A 124 -18.46 5.21 13.59
C ARG A 124 -18.57 3.85 14.28
N ASN A 125 -19.13 3.80 15.49
CA ASN A 125 -19.30 2.58 16.25
C ASN A 125 -20.60 1.84 15.90
N ILE A 126 -21.43 2.41 15.02
CA ILE A 126 -22.65 1.75 14.56
C ILE A 126 -22.27 0.70 13.51
N PRO A 127 -22.57 -0.59 13.76
CA PRO A 127 -22.32 -1.64 12.79
C PRO A 127 -23.10 -1.35 11.51
N SER A 128 -22.40 -1.24 10.40
CA SER A 128 -22.99 -1.14 9.07
C SER A 128 -22.25 -2.06 8.12
N SER A 129 -22.86 -2.43 7.00
CA SER A 129 -22.18 -3.23 5.97
C SER A 129 -20.89 -2.56 5.46
N PHE A 130 -20.90 -1.22 5.37
CA PHE A 130 -19.72 -0.43 5.03
C PHE A 130 -18.65 -0.49 6.12
N THR A 131 -19.02 -0.18 7.37
CA THR A 131 -18.11 -0.13 8.52
C THR A 131 -17.47 -1.50 8.77
N ASN A 132 -18.25 -2.58 8.71
CA ASN A 132 -17.77 -3.94 8.90
C ASN A 132 -16.79 -4.34 7.80
N LYS A 133 -17.16 -4.13 6.52
CA LYS A 133 -16.28 -4.44 5.38
C LYS A 133 -14.99 -3.64 5.41
N TYR A 134 -15.04 -2.38 5.82
CA TYR A 134 -13.86 -1.54 6.02
C TYR A 134 -12.94 -2.16 7.08
N TRP A 135 -13.45 -2.43 8.30
CA TRP A 135 -12.63 -2.97 9.38
C TRP A 135 -12.09 -4.37 9.09
N ASP A 136 -12.85 -5.24 8.43
CA ASP A 136 -12.37 -6.56 8.00
C ASP A 136 -11.22 -6.42 7.00
N SER A 137 -11.34 -5.50 6.04
CA SER A 137 -10.29 -5.23 5.05
C SER A 137 -9.03 -4.67 5.69
N ILE A 138 -9.19 -3.73 6.63
CA ILE A 138 -8.09 -3.19 7.45
C ILE A 138 -7.38 -4.31 8.22
N LYS A 139 -8.14 -5.25 8.79
CA LYS A 139 -7.58 -6.38 9.53
C LYS A 139 -6.80 -7.33 8.64
N THR A 140 -7.33 -7.68 7.47
CA THR A 140 -6.62 -8.52 6.49
C THR A 140 -5.33 -7.87 6.03
N VAL A 141 -5.36 -6.58 5.65
CA VAL A 141 -4.17 -5.83 5.24
C VAL A 141 -3.12 -5.85 6.34
N ASN A 142 -3.50 -5.56 7.59
CA ASN A 142 -2.59 -5.58 8.73
C ASN A 142 -1.94 -6.94 8.95
N ASN A 143 -2.74 -8.00 8.96
CA ASN A 143 -2.23 -9.35 9.21
C ASN A 143 -1.20 -9.75 8.15
N ILE A 144 -1.42 -9.38 6.89
CA ILE A 144 -0.50 -9.73 5.81
C ILE A 144 0.75 -8.84 5.85
N SER A 145 0.61 -7.54 6.11
CA SER A 145 1.76 -6.65 6.32
C SER A 145 2.67 -7.14 7.45
N GLU A 146 2.10 -7.55 8.59
CA GLU A 146 2.87 -8.11 9.72
C GLU A 146 3.58 -9.41 9.35
N LYS A 147 2.90 -10.29 8.60
CA LYS A 147 3.50 -11.51 8.06
C LYS A 147 4.70 -11.18 7.17
N LEU A 148 4.56 -10.23 6.24
CA LEU A 148 5.63 -9.83 5.32
C LEU A 148 6.83 -9.22 6.05
N ILE A 149 6.58 -8.36 7.05
CA ILE A 149 7.63 -7.78 7.89
C ILE A 149 8.37 -8.88 8.66
N THR A 150 7.63 -9.85 9.21
CA THR A 150 8.19 -10.96 9.98
C THR A 150 9.03 -11.89 9.11
N GLU A 151 8.51 -12.29 7.94
CA GLU A 151 9.24 -13.09 6.95
C GLU A 151 10.51 -12.39 6.48
N HIS A 152 10.44 -11.08 6.23
CA HIS A 152 11.60 -10.28 5.87
C HIS A 152 12.67 -10.23 6.97
N LYS A 153 12.26 -10.05 8.23
CA LYS A 153 13.19 -10.04 9.38
C LYS A 153 13.91 -11.37 9.55
N ASN A 154 13.22 -12.48 9.28
CA ASN A 154 13.75 -13.83 9.45
C ASN A 154 14.51 -14.34 8.21
N ALA A 155 14.46 -13.63 7.08
CA ALA A 155 15.16 -14.02 5.86
C ALA A 155 16.68 -13.84 6.00
N THR A 156 17.43 -14.93 5.73
CA THR A 156 18.91 -14.93 5.74
C THR A 156 19.51 -14.02 4.66
N ILE A 157 18.78 -13.81 3.56
CA ILE A 157 19.14 -12.90 2.47
C ILE A 157 18.01 -11.88 2.35
N ARG A 158 18.26 -10.64 2.75
CA ARG A 158 17.34 -9.51 2.50
C ARG A 158 17.57 -9.05 1.06
N GLY A 159 16.60 -9.29 0.18
CA GLY A 159 16.64 -8.79 -1.21
C GLY A 159 16.57 -7.26 -1.27
N ASN A 160 16.96 -6.66 -2.39
CA ASN A 160 16.89 -5.21 -2.64
C ASN A 160 15.44 -4.77 -2.91
N ASN A 161 14.62 -4.67 -1.87
CA ASN A 161 13.25 -4.13 -1.93
C ASN A 161 13.08 -2.94 -0.99
N PHE A 162 11.96 -2.23 -1.12
CA PHE A 162 11.69 -1.03 -0.31
C PHE A 162 11.77 -1.30 1.19
N LEU A 163 11.24 -2.43 1.66
CA LEU A 163 11.28 -2.84 3.05
C LEU A 163 12.72 -3.04 3.57
N SER A 164 13.58 -3.67 2.78
CA SER A 164 15.00 -3.83 3.12
C SER A 164 15.71 -2.48 3.18
N LEU A 165 15.41 -1.60 2.23
CA LEU A 165 16.06 -0.31 2.09
C LEU A 165 15.67 0.63 3.24
N ILE A 166 14.39 0.64 3.66
CA ILE A 166 13.93 1.46 4.79
C ILE A 166 14.54 0.96 6.10
N VAL A 167 14.56 -0.35 6.34
CA VAL A 167 15.19 -0.93 7.54
C VAL A 167 16.69 -0.59 7.58
N ASN A 168 17.41 -0.86 6.48
CA ASN A 168 18.85 -0.60 6.40
C ASN A 168 19.20 0.89 6.48
N THR A 169 18.35 1.78 5.94
CA THR A 169 18.54 3.23 6.05
C THR A 169 18.30 3.69 7.48
N ASN A 170 17.24 3.17 8.12
CA ASN A 170 16.89 3.51 9.49
C ASN A 170 17.98 3.10 10.49
N GLU A 171 18.53 1.89 10.36
CA GLU A 171 19.59 1.36 11.23
C GLU A 171 20.90 2.18 11.15
N LYS A 172 21.14 2.90 10.05
CA LYS A 172 22.34 3.74 9.85
C LYS A 172 22.23 5.15 10.42
N LEU A 173 21.04 5.57 10.86
CA LEU A 173 20.82 6.91 11.40
C LEU A 173 21.18 7.00 12.89
N PRO A 174 21.53 8.19 13.40
CA PRO A 174 21.61 8.45 14.83
C PRO A 174 20.32 8.03 15.55
N VAL A 175 20.43 7.51 16.77
CA VAL A 175 19.30 6.90 17.51
C VAL A 175 18.10 7.84 17.64
N ASP A 176 18.32 9.14 17.80
CA ASP A 176 17.29 10.17 17.90
C ASP A 176 16.57 10.45 16.56
N GLU A 177 17.22 10.13 15.44
CA GLU A 177 16.67 10.29 14.10
C GLU A 177 15.97 9.03 13.56
N GLN A 178 16.13 7.88 14.21
CA GLN A 178 15.53 6.62 13.79
C GLN A 178 14.00 6.65 13.93
N LEU A 179 13.32 6.01 12.97
CA LEU A 179 11.94 5.58 13.08
C LEU A 179 11.83 4.55 14.20
N THR A 180 10.85 4.74 15.09
CA THR A 180 10.47 3.72 16.05
C THR A 180 9.89 2.49 15.35
N HIS A 181 9.72 1.39 16.10
CA HIS A 181 9.06 0.19 15.57
C HIS A 181 7.67 0.49 15.01
N ASN A 182 6.88 1.31 15.71
CA ASN A 182 5.53 1.69 15.30
C ASN A 182 5.53 2.61 14.08
N GLU A 183 6.46 3.56 14.00
CA GLU A 183 6.63 4.44 12.83
C GLU A 183 7.04 3.63 11.60
N LEU A 184 7.97 2.69 11.76
CA LEU A 184 8.43 1.81 10.69
C LEU A 184 7.31 0.88 10.20
N HIS A 185 6.58 0.25 11.13
CA HIS A 185 5.39 -0.53 10.80
C HIS A 185 4.37 0.35 10.06
N SER A 186 4.13 1.57 10.54
CA SER A 186 3.21 2.50 9.91
C SER A 186 3.62 2.83 8.47
N GLN A 187 4.91 2.97 8.14
CA GLN A 187 5.35 3.24 6.75
C GLN A 187 5.00 2.11 5.77
N VAL A 188 4.89 0.88 6.28
CA VAL A 188 4.59 -0.33 5.51
C VAL A 188 3.09 -0.65 5.54
N ASP A 189 2.37 -0.09 6.51
CA ASP A 189 0.94 -0.24 6.66
C ASP A 189 0.20 0.40 5.47
N MET A 190 -0.40 -0.44 4.63
CA MET A 190 -1.15 -0.02 3.45
C MET A 190 -2.41 0.78 3.79
N LYS A 191 -2.78 0.95 5.06
CA LYS A 191 -3.79 1.93 5.49
C LYS A 191 -3.53 3.34 4.97
N GLN A 192 -2.26 3.71 4.79
CA GLN A 192 -1.89 5.01 4.24
C GLN A 192 -2.20 5.18 2.75
N ILE A 193 -2.43 4.09 2.03
CA ILE A 193 -2.65 4.11 0.58
C ILE A 193 -4.12 4.38 0.22
N VAL A 194 -5.00 4.43 1.23
CA VAL A 194 -6.43 4.69 1.06
C VAL A 194 -6.66 6.20 1.07
N PRO A 195 -6.96 6.83 -0.08
CA PRO A 195 -7.39 8.21 -0.05
C PRO A 195 -8.73 8.30 0.67
N LEU A 196 -8.85 9.23 1.63
CA LEU A 196 -10.13 9.67 2.17
C LEU A 196 -10.93 10.45 1.13
#